data_AF-A0A7C1FJX0-F1
#
_entry.id   AF-A0A7C1FJX0-F1
#
_cell.length_a   1.000
_cell.length_b   1.000
_cell.length_c   1.000
_cell.angle_alpha   90.00
_cell.angle_beta   90.00
_cell.angle_gamma   90.00
#
_symmetry.space_group_name_H-M   'P 1'
#
loop_
_entity.id
_entity.type
_entity.pdbx_description
1 polymer ?
#
loop_
_entity_poly.entity_id
_entity_poly.type
_entity_poly.pdbx_seq_one_letter_code
_entity_poly.pdbx_strand_id
1 'polypeptide(L)'
;MDALFGVIVKVWGSGEAHEWRYVRKSLPSLLASDLPESARVILVDDCSPDPRVAQFLDFLAHRVTNVEVWRNPERLGPNKGQEYNIPRVWNAFPDAPFVVCCDDDVIYHPMWLRRLIAVYREAAEIGLRGIFTALNVPFRPSFRSIRLPTSEVLLKERQAALNWLVPRDVYEAVGPFRDVGI
;
A
#
# COMPACT_ATOMS: atom_id res chain seq x y z
N MET A 1 -14.39 -3.42 -17.63
CA MET A 1 -13.00 -3.56 -17.12
C MET A 1 -12.91 -2.73 -15.85
N ASP A 2 -12.36 -3.28 -14.78
CA ASP A 2 -12.14 -2.51 -13.55
C ASP A 2 -11.17 -1.35 -13.83
N ALA A 3 -11.40 -0.19 -13.23
CA ALA A 3 -10.50 0.96 -13.36
C ALA A 3 -9.10 0.60 -12.86
N LEU A 4 -8.07 1.12 -13.54
CA LEU A 4 -6.68 0.98 -13.09
C LEU A 4 -6.49 1.69 -11.76
N PHE A 5 -5.67 1.12 -10.87
CA PHE A 5 -5.33 1.74 -9.60
C PHE A 5 -3.86 1.49 -9.22
N GLY A 6 -3.31 2.40 -8.43
CA GLY A 6 -1.95 2.31 -7.93
C GLY A 6 -1.83 1.43 -6.67
N VAL A 7 -0.82 0.57 -6.66
CA VAL A 7 -0.29 -0.10 -5.48
C VAL A 7 1.09 0.50 -5.20
N ILE A 8 1.14 1.49 -4.32
CA ILE A 8 2.39 2.16 -3.94
C ILE A 8 3.12 1.35 -2.90
N VAL A 9 4.38 1.01 -3.16
CA VAL A 9 5.28 0.36 -2.20
C VAL A 9 6.41 1.33 -1.89
N LYS A 10 6.51 1.77 -0.64
CA LYS A 10 7.68 2.57 -0.22
C LYS A 10 8.84 1.60 -0.03
N VAL A 11 9.99 1.93 -0.62
CA VAL A 11 11.19 1.12 -0.53
C VAL A 11 12.33 1.97 0.03
N TRP A 12 13.02 1.44 1.03
CA TRP A 12 14.20 2.06 1.59
C TRP A 12 15.22 1.03 2.09
N GLY A 13 16.50 1.28 1.82
CA GLY A 13 17.61 0.53 2.42
C GLY A 13 18.79 1.42 2.77
N SER A 14 19.11 1.53 4.06
CA SER A 14 20.26 2.26 4.63
C SER A 14 21.63 1.70 4.24
N GLY A 15 21.67 0.50 3.66
CA GLY A 15 22.91 -0.27 3.44
C GLY A 15 23.10 -1.39 4.45
N GLU A 16 22.28 -1.46 5.49
CA GLU A 16 22.29 -2.58 6.41
C GLU A 16 21.81 -3.88 5.74
N ALA A 17 22.53 -4.98 5.97
CA ALA A 17 22.29 -6.25 5.28
C ALA A 17 20.89 -6.84 5.56
N HIS A 18 20.29 -6.52 6.70
CA HIS A 18 19.00 -7.04 7.11
C HIS A 18 17.83 -6.36 6.38
N GLU A 19 17.95 -5.07 6.08
CA GLU A 19 16.95 -4.30 5.32
C GLU A 19 16.90 -4.79 3.86
N TRP A 20 18.06 -4.97 3.23
CA TRP A 20 18.13 -5.58 1.90
C TRP A 20 17.47 -6.98 1.87
N ARG A 21 17.59 -7.75 2.95
CA ARG A 21 16.92 -9.06 3.07
C ARG A 21 15.40 -8.93 3.15
N TYR A 22 14.87 -7.85 3.69
CA TYR A 22 13.42 -7.59 3.70
C TYR A 22 12.93 -7.23 2.31
N VAL A 23 13.54 -6.23 1.67
CA VAL A 23 13.19 -5.79 0.30
C VAL A 23 13.18 -6.97 -0.69
N ARG A 24 14.25 -7.76 -0.70
CA ARG A 24 14.39 -8.91 -1.63
C ARG A 24 13.39 -10.04 -1.39
N LYS A 25 12.71 -10.06 -0.24
CA LYS A 25 11.68 -11.06 0.10
C LYS A 25 10.28 -10.51 -0.06
N SER A 26 10.05 -9.28 0.39
CA SER A 26 8.76 -8.61 0.37
C SER A 26 8.28 -8.39 -1.06
N LEU A 27 9.09 -7.73 -1.90
CA LEU A 27 8.65 -7.37 -3.26
C LEU A 27 8.33 -8.60 -4.12
N PRO A 28 9.14 -9.68 -4.16
CA PRO A 28 8.74 -10.89 -4.86
C PRO A 28 7.45 -11.52 -4.30
N SER A 29 7.24 -11.49 -2.97
CA SER A 29 6.00 -12.01 -2.39
C SER A 29 4.78 -11.18 -2.80
N LEU A 30 4.90 -9.85 -2.88
CA LEU A 30 3.86 -8.97 -3.38
C LEU A 30 3.51 -9.30 -4.84
N LEU A 31 4.52 -9.40 -5.69
CA LEU A 31 4.33 -9.68 -7.12
C LEU A 31 3.77 -11.08 -7.38
N ALA A 32 4.04 -12.04 -6.49
CA ALA A 32 3.49 -13.40 -6.54
C ALA A 32 2.12 -13.55 -5.83
N SER A 33 1.51 -12.46 -5.35
CA SER A 33 0.31 -12.53 -4.48
C SER A 33 -1.04 -12.51 -5.23
N ASP A 34 -1.05 -12.85 -6.52
CA ASP A 34 -2.23 -12.85 -7.39
C ASP A 34 -2.92 -11.47 -7.51
N LEU A 35 -2.13 -10.41 -7.70
CA LEU A 35 -2.64 -9.04 -7.86
C LEU A 35 -3.67 -8.96 -9.02
N PRO A 36 -4.72 -8.11 -8.91
CA PRO A 36 -5.62 -7.85 -10.03
C PRO A 36 -4.89 -7.29 -11.26
N GLU A 37 -5.35 -7.62 -12.47
CA GLU A 37 -4.77 -7.09 -13.72
C GLU A 37 -4.86 -5.56 -13.83
N SER A 38 -5.82 -4.95 -13.13
CA SER A 38 -5.98 -3.50 -13.01
C SER A 38 -5.00 -2.85 -12.03
N ALA A 39 -4.24 -3.63 -11.26
CA ALA A 39 -3.22 -3.10 -10.37
C ALA A 39 -1.99 -2.63 -11.16
N ARG A 40 -1.49 -1.44 -10.82
CA ARG A 40 -0.18 -0.93 -11.23
C ARG A 40 0.69 -0.77 -10.00
N VAL A 41 1.77 -1.54 -9.91
CA VAL A 41 2.68 -1.52 -8.77
C VAL A 41 3.70 -0.43 -8.98
N ILE A 42 3.77 0.50 -8.03
CA ILE A 42 4.64 1.67 -8.07
C ILE A 42 5.65 1.49 -6.95
N LEU A 43 6.88 1.12 -7.31
CA LEU A 43 7.97 0.97 -6.37
C LEU A 43 8.61 2.35 -6.16
N VAL A 44 8.44 2.91 -4.97
CA VAL A 44 8.94 4.25 -4.64
C VAL A 44 10.25 4.12 -3.86
N ASP A 45 11.36 4.38 -4.53
CA ASP A 45 12.68 4.48 -3.88
C ASP A 45 12.79 5.83 -3.15
N ASP A 46 12.83 5.78 -1.82
CA ASP A 46 12.98 6.97 -0.97
C ASP A 46 14.46 7.36 -0.77
N CYS A 47 15.17 7.47 -1.90
CA CYS A 47 16.60 7.75 -1.97
C CYS A 47 17.45 6.75 -1.15
N SER A 48 17.27 5.46 -1.40
CA SER A 48 18.07 4.41 -0.75
C SER A 48 19.57 4.60 -1.01
N PRO A 49 20.43 4.70 0.02
CA PRO A 49 21.88 4.75 -0.18
C PRO A 49 22.48 3.41 -0.66
N ASP A 50 21.79 2.29 -0.47
CA ASP A 50 22.24 0.99 -0.96
C ASP A 50 22.01 0.84 -2.48
N PRO A 51 23.07 0.77 -3.30
CA PRO A 51 22.91 0.66 -4.76
C PRO A 51 22.22 -0.64 -5.20
N ARG A 52 22.19 -1.68 -4.35
CA ARG A 52 21.49 -2.93 -4.64
C ARG A 52 19.99 -2.72 -4.72
N VAL A 53 19.45 -1.78 -3.93
CA VAL A 53 18.01 -1.47 -3.96
C VAL A 53 17.64 -0.91 -5.32
N ALA A 54 18.28 0.18 -5.76
CA ALA A 54 17.99 0.79 -7.05
C ALA A 54 18.12 -0.21 -8.22
N GLN A 55 19.20 -0.99 -8.26
CA GLN A 55 19.41 -2.03 -9.28
C GLN A 55 18.29 -3.08 -9.28
N PHE A 56 17.82 -3.48 -8.11
CA PHE A 56 16.76 -4.48 -7.97
C PHE A 56 15.40 -3.94 -8.39
N LEU A 57 15.07 -2.71 -8.01
CA LEU A 57 13.82 -2.06 -8.42
C LEU A 57 13.76 -1.91 -9.94
N ASP A 58 14.85 -1.45 -10.56
CA ASP A 58 14.95 -1.38 -12.02
C ASP A 58 14.80 -2.76 -12.65
N PHE A 59 15.48 -3.78 -12.13
CA PHE A 59 15.34 -5.15 -12.61
C PHE A 59 13.87 -5.62 -12.59
N LEU A 60 13.13 -5.35 -11.51
CA LEU A 60 11.71 -5.73 -11.39
C LEU A 60 10.84 -5.00 -12.42
N ALA A 61 11.00 -3.69 -12.59
CA ALA A 61 10.23 -2.91 -13.56
C ALA A 61 10.51 -3.32 -15.02
N HIS A 62 11.74 -3.74 -15.35
CA HIS A 62 12.04 -4.28 -16.68
C HIS A 62 11.44 -5.66 -16.93
N ARG A 63 11.23 -6.46 -15.87
CA ARG A 63 10.75 -7.85 -15.95
C ARG A 63 9.23 -7.97 -15.88
N VAL A 64 8.56 -7.03 -15.23
CA VAL A 64 7.14 -7.15 -14.89
C VAL A 64 6.37 -5.97 -15.46
N THR A 65 5.48 -6.26 -16.41
CA THR A 65 4.82 -5.25 -17.26
C THR A 65 3.95 -4.23 -16.53
N ASN A 66 3.46 -4.54 -15.33
CA ASN A 66 2.63 -3.66 -14.51
C ASN A 66 3.37 -3.08 -13.30
N VAL A 67 4.71 -3.06 -13.34
CA VAL A 67 5.58 -2.48 -12.32
C VAL A 67 6.31 -1.26 -12.90
N GLU A 68 6.31 -0.16 -12.16
CA GLU A 68 7.14 1.03 -12.45
C GLU A 68 7.93 1.47 -11.21
N VAL A 69 9.00 2.23 -11.42
CA VAL A 69 9.83 2.79 -10.34
C VAL A 69 9.68 4.29 -10.32
N TRP A 70 9.27 4.83 -9.18
CA TRP A 70 9.36 6.25 -8.89
C TRP A 70 10.49 6.50 -7.91
N ARG A 71 11.18 7.61 -8.05
CA ARG A 71 12.26 8.01 -7.14
C ARG A 71 11.88 9.33 -6.50
N ASN A 72 12.00 9.40 -5.19
CA ASN A 72 11.85 10.67 -4.49
C ASN A 72 13.07 11.56 -4.76
N PRO A 73 12.93 12.89 -4.69
CA PRO A 73 14.04 13.83 -4.92
C PRO A 73 15.03 13.86 -3.76
N GLU A 74 14.57 13.49 -2.56
CA GLU A 74 15.34 13.39 -1.33
C GLU A 74 14.72 12.30 -0.44
N ARG A 75 15.39 11.98 0.68
CA ARG A 75 14.85 11.04 1.68
C ARG A 75 13.72 11.70 2.46
N LEU A 76 12.48 11.39 2.13
CA LEU A 76 11.29 11.98 2.75
C LEU A 76 10.88 11.22 4.03
N GLY A 77 11.23 9.95 4.15
CA GLY A 77 10.77 9.07 5.20
C GLY A 77 9.32 8.60 4.99
N PRO A 78 8.81 7.75 5.89
CA PRO A 78 7.53 7.05 5.67
C PRO A 78 6.33 7.99 5.57
N ASN A 79 6.24 8.99 6.44
CA ASN A 79 5.06 9.84 6.53
C ASN A 79 5.03 10.91 5.43
N LYS A 80 6.09 11.72 5.29
CA LYS A 80 6.18 12.72 4.22
C LYS A 80 6.23 12.07 2.84
N GLY A 81 6.82 10.88 2.73
CA GLY A 81 6.81 10.11 1.49
C GLY A 81 5.40 9.74 1.03
N GLN A 82 4.50 9.37 1.94
CA GLN A 82 3.08 9.13 1.61
C GLN A 82 2.37 10.42 1.21
N GLU A 83 2.56 11.50 1.98
CA GLU A 83 1.99 12.82 1.69
C GLU A 83 2.40 13.31 0.29
N TYR A 84 3.66 13.12 -0.09
CA TYR A 84 4.21 13.50 -1.39
C TYR A 84 3.71 12.61 -2.53
N ASN A 85 3.66 11.29 -2.34
CA ASN A 85 3.42 10.37 -3.45
C ASN A 85 1.94 10.07 -3.72
N ILE A 86 1.06 10.11 -2.73
CA ILE A 86 -0.35 9.75 -2.94
C ILE A 86 -1.06 10.71 -3.92
N PRO A 87 -0.90 12.05 -3.84
CA PRO A 87 -1.43 12.95 -4.87
C PRO A 87 -0.92 12.63 -6.28
N ARG A 88 0.34 12.21 -6.40
CA ARG A 88 0.92 11.80 -7.70
C ARG A 88 0.25 10.54 -8.24
N VAL A 89 -0.06 9.57 -7.37
CA VAL A 89 -0.83 8.38 -7.75
C VAL A 89 -2.24 8.76 -8.21
N TRP A 90 -2.93 9.65 -7.50
CA TRP A 90 -4.26 10.11 -7.94
C TRP A 90 -4.24 10.82 -9.29
N ASN A 91 -3.20 11.60 -9.57
CA ASN A 91 -3.03 12.24 -10.87
C ASN A 91 -2.74 11.22 -11.98
N ALA A 92 -1.99 10.15 -11.69
CA ALA A 92 -1.70 9.08 -12.64
C ALA A 92 -2.92 8.15 -12.89
N PHE A 93 -3.79 8.01 -11.88
CA PHE A 93 -4.98 7.15 -11.92
C PHE A 93 -6.24 7.94 -11.53
N PRO A 94 -6.68 8.89 -12.37
CA PRO A 94 -7.74 9.84 -12.03
C PRO A 94 -9.14 9.22 -11.93
N ASP A 95 -9.31 7.95 -12.31
CA ASP A 95 -10.58 7.21 -12.17
C ASP A 95 -10.49 6.10 -11.11
N ALA A 96 -9.36 5.98 -10.41
CA ALA A 96 -9.19 4.95 -9.40
C ALA A 96 -10.11 5.21 -8.19
N PRO A 97 -10.90 4.21 -7.74
CA PRO A 97 -11.75 4.34 -6.56
C PRO A 97 -10.96 4.26 -5.24
N PHE A 98 -9.73 3.75 -5.27
CA PHE A 98 -8.85 3.62 -4.12
C PHE A 98 -7.38 3.60 -4.56
N VAL A 99 -6.47 3.82 -3.61
CA VAL A 99 -5.03 3.55 -3.73
C VAL A 99 -4.64 2.54 -2.66
N VAL A 100 -3.67 1.68 -2.96
CA VAL A 100 -3.16 0.68 -2.01
C VAL A 100 -1.74 1.05 -1.61
N CYS A 101 -1.49 1.22 -0.31
CA CYS A 101 -0.17 1.48 0.25
C CYS A 101 0.41 0.21 0.86
N CYS A 102 1.62 -0.15 0.46
CA CYS A 102 2.36 -1.33 0.88
C CYS A 102 3.73 -0.93 1.42
N ASP A 103 4.38 -1.85 2.13
CA ASP A 103 5.71 -1.68 2.72
C ASP A 103 6.64 -2.78 2.21
N ASP A 104 7.95 -2.50 2.20
CA ASP A 104 9.01 -3.36 1.66
C ASP A 104 9.55 -4.40 2.67
N ASP A 105 8.91 -4.51 3.82
CA ASP A 105 9.24 -5.44 4.90
C ASP A 105 8.11 -6.43 5.25
N VAL A 106 7.07 -6.48 4.42
CA VAL A 106 5.89 -7.34 4.61
C VAL A 106 5.93 -8.55 3.67
N ILE A 107 5.48 -9.71 4.15
CA ILE A 107 5.23 -10.88 3.29
C ILE A 107 3.74 -10.92 2.92
N TYR A 108 3.45 -10.91 1.63
CA TYR A 108 2.10 -10.87 1.10
C TYR A 108 1.58 -12.27 0.81
N HIS A 109 0.42 -12.60 1.40
CA HIS A 109 -0.25 -13.87 1.16
C HIS A 109 -0.98 -13.86 -0.20
N PRO A 110 -1.04 -14.97 -0.96
CA PRO A 110 -1.88 -15.06 -2.16
C PRO A 110 -3.31 -14.55 -1.93
N MET A 111 -3.87 -13.82 -2.90
CA MET A 111 -5.23 -13.27 -2.88
C MET A 111 -5.51 -12.20 -1.82
N TRP A 112 -4.53 -11.73 -1.04
CA TRP A 112 -4.77 -10.77 0.05
C TRP A 112 -5.48 -9.50 -0.44
N LEU A 113 -5.02 -8.93 -1.56
CA LEU A 113 -5.56 -7.67 -2.08
C LEU A 113 -6.96 -7.88 -2.64
N ARG A 114 -7.22 -9.01 -3.30
CA ARG A 114 -8.56 -9.34 -3.81
C ARG A 114 -9.56 -9.48 -2.68
N ARG A 115 -9.16 -10.10 -1.56
CA ARG A 115 -10.00 -10.17 -0.34
C ARG A 115 -10.22 -8.78 0.25
N LEU A 116 -9.19 -7.95 0.33
CA LEU A 116 -9.31 -6.59 0.84
C LEU A 116 -10.25 -5.71 -0.02
N ILE A 117 -10.17 -5.84 -1.35
CA ILE A 117 -11.09 -5.17 -2.28
C ILE A 117 -12.53 -5.68 -2.11
N ALA A 118 -12.73 -6.99 -1.91
CA ALA A 118 -14.06 -7.55 -1.64
C ALA A 118 -14.64 -6.98 -0.34
N VAL A 119 -13.86 -6.93 0.74
CA VAL A 119 -14.23 -6.30 2.01
C VAL A 119 -14.61 -4.83 1.84
N TYR A 120 -13.81 -4.07 1.08
CA TYR A 120 -14.11 -2.67 0.77
C TYR A 120 -15.46 -2.52 0.06
N ARG A 121 -15.75 -3.36 -0.94
CA ARG A 121 -17.02 -3.34 -1.68
C ARG A 121 -18.21 -3.69 -0.76
N GLU A 122 -18.11 -4.76 0.02
CA GLU A 122 -19.14 -5.17 0.98
C GLU A 122 -19.39 -4.10 2.06
N ALA A 123 -18.34 -3.46 2.55
CA ALA A 123 -18.44 -2.36 3.50
C ALA A 123 -19.16 -1.14 2.89
N ALA A 124 -18.86 -0.81 1.64
CA ALA A 124 -19.51 0.30 0.94
C ALA A 124 -21.03 0.06 0.77
N GLU A 125 -21.47 -1.17 0.52
CA GLU A 125 -22.90 -1.53 0.39
C GLU A 125 -23.72 -1.24 1.65
N ILE A 126 -23.09 -1.30 2.83
CA ILE A 126 -23.72 -0.99 4.12
C ILE A 126 -23.38 0.42 4.64
N GLY A 127 -22.75 1.26 3.82
CA GLY A 127 -22.37 2.63 4.18
C GLY A 127 -21.20 2.74 5.16
N LEU A 128 -20.41 1.68 5.35
CA LEU A 128 -19.20 1.71 6.18
C LEU A 128 -18.05 2.34 5.39
N ARG A 129 -17.59 3.51 5.84
CA ARG A 129 -16.52 4.30 5.21
C ARG A 129 -15.29 4.33 6.11
N GLY A 130 -14.12 4.05 5.55
CA GLY A 130 -12.85 4.06 6.28
C GLY A 130 -11.68 3.59 5.44
N ILE A 131 -10.49 3.51 6.07
CA ILE A 131 -9.32 2.87 5.49
C ILE A 131 -9.37 1.38 5.85
N PHE A 132 -9.07 0.53 4.88
CA PHE A 132 -9.10 -0.93 5.06
C PHE A 132 -7.67 -1.47 5.09
N THR A 133 -7.40 -2.47 5.93
CA THR A 133 -6.08 -3.12 5.99
C THR A 133 -6.22 -4.62 6.20
N ALA A 134 -5.28 -5.38 5.65
CA ALA A 134 -5.14 -6.81 5.89
C ALA A 134 -4.20 -7.12 7.07
N LEU A 135 -3.64 -6.11 7.74
CA LEU A 135 -2.74 -6.28 8.88
C LEU A 135 -3.49 -6.00 10.19
N ASN A 136 -3.54 -6.97 11.09
CA ASN A 136 -4.01 -6.73 12.46
C ASN A 136 -2.82 -6.39 13.37
N VAL A 137 -2.85 -5.21 13.98
CA VAL A 137 -1.88 -4.77 14.99
C VAL A 137 -2.49 -4.95 16.39
N PRO A 138 -2.14 -6.01 17.14
CA PRO A 138 -2.91 -6.41 18.34
C PRO A 138 -2.92 -5.37 19.47
N PHE A 139 -1.86 -4.56 19.57
CA PHE A 139 -1.77 -3.50 20.58
C PHE A 139 -2.61 -2.25 20.26
N ARG A 140 -3.22 -2.18 19.06
CA ARG A 140 -4.25 -1.19 18.73
C ARG A 140 -5.61 -1.88 18.89
N PRO A 141 -6.33 -1.66 20.00
CA PRO A 141 -7.56 -2.40 20.28
C PRO A 141 -8.65 -2.04 19.27
N SER A 142 -9.45 -3.04 18.90
CA SER A 142 -10.71 -2.82 18.18
C SER A 142 -11.80 -2.45 19.16
N PHE A 143 -12.62 -1.46 18.82
CA PHE A 143 -13.77 -1.06 19.65
C PHE A 143 -15.05 -1.82 19.28
N ARG A 144 -15.08 -2.43 18.09
CA ARG A 144 -16.22 -3.20 17.57
C ARG A 144 -15.77 -4.15 16.46
N SER A 145 -16.56 -5.19 16.17
CA SER A 145 -16.49 -5.92 14.92
C SER A 145 -17.80 -5.83 14.13
N ILE A 146 -17.70 -5.96 12.82
CA ILE A 146 -18.86 -6.02 11.91
C ILE A 146 -18.71 -7.28 11.06
N ARG A 147 -19.79 -8.06 10.98
CA ARG A 147 -19.86 -9.20 10.08
C ARG A 147 -20.36 -8.75 8.71
N LEU A 148 -19.54 -8.98 7.70
CA LEU A 148 -19.87 -8.81 6.28
C LEU A 148 -20.18 -10.19 5.67
N PRO A 149 -20.72 -10.27 4.44
CA PRO A 149 -21.04 -11.55 3.79
C PRO A 149 -19.88 -12.55 3.75
N THR A 150 -18.65 -12.09 3.46
CA THR A 150 -17.49 -12.98 3.32
C THR A 150 -16.46 -12.88 4.44
N SER A 151 -16.66 -11.96 5.39
CA SER A 151 -15.62 -11.61 6.36
C SER A 151 -16.17 -11.07 7.67
N GLU A 152 -15.30 -11.02 8.69
CA GLU A 152 -15.50 -10.19 9.88
C GLU A 152 -14.42 -9.11 9.88
N VAL A 153 -14.84 -7.86 10.01
CA VAL A 153 -13.94 -6.71 10.05
C VAL A 153 -13.86 -6.15 11.47
N LEU A 154 -12.64 -5.86 11.90
CA LEU A 154 -12.37 -5.21 13.18
C LEU A 154 -12.33 -3.69 12.98
N LEU A 155 -13.17 -2.97 13.71
CA LEU A 155 -13.18 -1.51 13.69
C LEU A 155 -12.21 -0.97 14.72
N LYS A 156 -11.32 -0.07 14.28
CA LYS A 156 -10.30 0.58 15.10
C LYS A 156 -10.34 2.09 14.86
N GLU A 157 -10.10 2.87 15.91
CA GLU A 157 -9.95 4.33 15.79
C GLU A 157 -8.58 4.71 15.19
N ARG A 158 -7.56 3.90 15.48
CA ARG A 158 -6.18 4.13 15.04
C ARG A 158 -5.55 2.81 14.62
N GLN A 159 -4.77 2.87 13.55
CA GLN A 159 -3.98 1.77 13.03
C GLN A 159 -2.68 2.33 12.46
N ALA A 160 -1.60 1.56 12.50
CA ALA A 160 -0.38 1.94 11.80
C ALA A 160 -0.62 1.98 10.27
N ALA A 161 0.08 2.86 9.58
CA ALA A 161 -0.02 3.11 8.14
C ALA A 161 0.62 2.00 7.29
N LEU A 162 0.16 0.76 7.48
CA LEU A 162 0.72 -0.45 6.89
C LEU A 162 -0.36 -1.19 6.06
N ASN A 163 -0.06 -1.49 4.80
CA ASN A 163 -0.92 -2.29 3.91
C ASN A 163 -2.36 -1.75 3.79
N TRP A 164 -2.49 -0.44 3.55
CA TRP A 164 -3.77 0.26 3.50
C TRP A 164 -4.38 0.27 2.11
N LEU A 165 -5.64 -0.09 1.99
CA LEU A 165 -6.51 0.35 0.91
C LEU A 165 -7.19 1.64 1.37
N VAL A 166 -6.91 2.73 0.67
CA VAL A 166 -7.40 4.08 0.96
C VAL A 166 -8.44 4.44 -0.09
N PRO A 167 -9.74 4.40 0.24
CA PRO A 167 -10.78 4.85 -0.67
C PRO A 167 -10.63 6.32 -1.01
N ARG A 168 -10.89 6.67 -2.27
CA ARG A 168 -10.77 8.04 -2.77
C ARG A 168 -11.73 8.99 -2.06
N ASP A 169 -12.97 8.58 -1.85
CA ASP A 169 -13.99 9.37 -1.17
C ASP A 169 -13.61 9.66 0.30
N VAL A 170 -12.89 8.74 0.95
CA VAL A 170 -12.32 8.96 2.28
C VAL A 170 -11.17 9.95 2.22
N TYR A 171 -10.25 9.81 1.25
CA TYR A 171 -9.15 10.75 1.05
C TYR A 171 -9.62 12.16 0.72
N GLU A 172 -10.62 12.32 -0.16
CA GLU A 172 -11.19 13.62 -0.52
C GLU A 172 -11.93 14.29 0.65
N ALA A 173 -12.59 13.50 1.51
CA ALA A 173 -13.31 14.01 2.67
C ALA A 173 -12.38 14.41 3.84
N VAL A 174 -11.31 13.63 4.08
CA VAL A 174 -10.39 13.83 5.21
C VAL A 174 -9.20 14.74 4.84
N GLY A 175 -8.77 14.68 3.58
CA GLY A 175 -7.61 15.39 3.07
C GLY A 175 -6.33 14.54 3.06
N PRO A 176 -5.18 15.16 2.74
CA PRO A 176 -3.90 14.48 2.65
C PRO A 176 -3.44 13.92 4.00
N PHE A 177 -2.56 12.92 3.95
CA PHE A 177 -1.92 12.36 5.14
C PHE A 177 -1.19 13.44 5.92
N ARG A 178 -1.37 13.42 7.24
CA ARG A 178 -0.66 14.28 8.19
C ARG A 178 0.02 13.40 9.21
N ASP A 179 1.31 13.58 9.39
CA ASP A 179 2.03 12.97 10.50
C ASP A 179 1.52 13.57 11.81
N VAL A 180 0.96 12.73 12.69
CA VAL A 180 0.47 13.13 14.00
C VAL A 180 1.36 12.61 15.14
N GLY A 181 2.52 12.04 14.82
CA GLY A 181 3.36 11.32 15.78
C GLY A 181 2.79 9.97 16.21
N ILE A 182 3.58 9.21 16.98
CA ILE A 182 3.19 7.90 17.55
C ILE A 182 2.39 8.09 18.84
#